data_AF-A0A5Y0JS46-F1
#
_entry.id   AF-A0A5Y0JS46-F1
#
_cell.length_a   1.000
_cell.length_b   1.000
_cell.length_c   1.000
_cell.angle_alpha   90.00
_cell.angle_beta   90.00
_cell.angle_gamma   90.00
#
_symmetry.space_group_name_H-M   'P 1'
#
loop_
_entity.id
_entity.type
_entity.pdbx_description
1 polymer ?
#
loop_
_entity_poly.entity_id
_entity_poly.type
_entity_poly.pdbx_seq_one_letter_code
_entity_poly.pdbx_strand_id
1 'polypeptide(L)'
;YLNIEKAIRRSMSISDIMEKTIYGYKGFIDATHKIIKEKLGVLCLSKIPNNHLMWSHYAQNHTGIMFEIDIEKLKECTVIANTLKKIKYTEQFPEITFEIIKGMNEELFPEEAKKLFEALLLTKQEIWNYENEYRSIIPIKNLAENGLFSLPKECFKSVTLGCAMQEQDRNKILCMIHNHLPETSIFENKINKRNYSLDHLKV
;
A
#
# COMPACT_ATOMS: atom_id res chain seq x y z
N TYR A 1 8.89 -42.51 16.82
CA TYR A 1 9.77 -42.50 15.63
C TYR A 1 9.00 -42.46 14.31
N LEU A 2 7.84 -41.79 14.28
CA LEU A 2 7.07 -41.48 13.08
C LEU A 2 6.60 -40.04 13.30
N ASN A 3 7.18 -39.04 12.61
CA ASN A 3 6.56 -37.72 12.34
C ASN A 3 7.53 -36.62 11.86
N ILE A 4 8.85 -36.85 11.78
CA ILE A 4 9.76 -35.81 11.25
C ILE A 4 9.85 -35.86 9.71
N GLU A 5 9.79 -37.03 9.07
CA GLU A 5 9.87 -37.14 7.60
C GLU A 5 8.62 -36.64 6.84
N LYS A 6 7.45 -36.59 7.49
CA LYS A 6 6.21 -36.09 6.84
C LYS A 6 6.13 -34.57 6.79
N ALA A 7 6.83 -33.86 7.68
CA ALA A 7 6.87 -32.39 7.66
C ALA A 7 7.79 -31.85 6.56
N ILE A 8 8.84 -32.58 6.20
CA ILE A 8 9.82 -32.19 5.18
C ILE A 8 9.23 -32.31 3.75
N ARG A 9 8.18 -33.12 3.54
CA ARG A 9 7.53 -33.28 2.22
C ARG A 9 6.53 -32.18 1.84
N ARG A 10 6.31 -31.16 2.68
CA ARG A 10 5.43 -30.02 2.37
C ARG A 10 6.16 -28.71 2.05
N SER A 11 7.47 -28.65 2.25
CA SER A 11 8.30 -27.56 1.72
C SER A 11 8.73 -27.93 0.29
N MET A 12 8.37 -27.09 -0.69
CA MET A 12 8.90 -27.15 -2.05
C MET A 12 10.42 -27.39 -2.00
N SER A 13 10.92 -28.43 -2.67
CA SER A 13 12.33 -28.75 -2.65
C SER A 13 13.13 -27.66 -3.37
N ILE A 14 14.37 -27.41 -2.94
CA ILE A 14 15.27 -26.48 -3.63
C ILE A 14 15.44 -26.88 -5.11
N SER A 15 15.36 -28.19 -5.43
CA SER A 15 15.33 -28.68 -6.81
C SER A 15 14.09 -28.20 -7.60
N ASP A 16 12.90 -28.11 -6.98
CA ASP A 16 11.70 -27.55 -7.64
C ASP A 16 11.82 -26.04 -7.90
N ILE A 17 12.54 -25.33 -7.03
CA ILE A 17 12.86 -23.90 -7.21
C ILE A 17 13.86 -23.74 -8.36
N MET A 18 14.87 -24.62 -8.43
CA MET A 18 15.89 -24.61 -9.48
C MET A 18 15.35 -25.04 -10.86
N GLU A 19 14.40 -25.98 -10.93
CA GLU A 19 13.72 -26.35 -12.18
C GLU A 19 12.85 -25.20 -12.70
N LYS A 20 12.22 -24.44 -11.80
CA LYS A 20 11.47 -23.22 -12.15
C LYS A 20 12.35 -22.05 -12.58
N THR A 21 13.65 -22.08 -12.30
CA THR A 21 14.60 -21.09 -12.81
C THR A 21 14.73 -21.16 -14.33
N ILE A 22 14.47 -22.31 -14.96
CA ILE A 22 14.44 -22.48 -16.42
C ILE A 22 13.07 -22.03 -17.01
N TYR A 23 12.00 -22.02 -16.20
CA TYR A 23 10.75 -21.28 -16.47
C TYR A 23 10.78 -19.80 -16.02
N GLY A 24 11.99 -19.31 -15.75
CA GLY A 24 12.51 -17.95 -15.92
C GLY A 24 11.55 -16.79 -15.63
N TYR A 25 11.76 -16.11 -14.50
CA TYR A 25 11.09 -14.84 -14.14
C TYR A 25 9.59 -14.92 -13.84
N LYS A 26 8.77 -15.45 -14.75
CA LYS A 26 7.30 -15.48 -14.58
C LYS A 26 6.87 -16.25 -13.34
N GLY A 27 7.44 -17.45 -13.12
CA GLY A 27 7.14 -18.25 -11.93
C GLY A 27 7.55 -17.58 -10.62
N PHE A 28 8.62 -16.77 -10.63
CA PHE A 28 9.04 -15.98 -9.48
C PHE A 28 8.08 -14.81 -9.20
N ILE A 29 7.68 -14.09 -10.25
CA ILE A 29 6.69 -13.01 -10.13
C ILE A 29 5.35 -13.56 -9.62
N ASP A 30 4.86 -14.67 -10.18
CA ASP A 30 3.60 -15.28 -9.76
C ASP A 30 3.67 -15.75 -8.29
N ALA A 31 4.78 -16.33 -7.87
CA ALA A 31 4.98 -16.77 -6.49
C ALA A 31 5.07 -15.59 -5.50
N THR A 32 5.79 -14.53 -5.85
CA THR A 32 5.89 -13.33 -5.00
C THR A 32 4.56 -12.60 -4.91
N HIS A 33 3.84 -12.42 -6.03
CA HIS A 33 2.48 -11.89 -6.04
C HIS A 33 1.54 -12.70 -5.15
N LYS A 34 1.60 -14.03 -5.22
CA LYS A 34 0.80 -14.91 -4.37
C LYS A 34 1.11 -14.69 -2.89
N ILE A 35 2.39 -14.67 -2.52
CA ILE A 35 2.83 -14.44 -1.14
C ILE A 35 2.34 -13.07 -0.63
N ILE A 36 2.54 -12.00 -1.40
CA ILE A 36 2.12 -10.65 -1.00
C ILE A 36 0.61 -10.62 -0.79
N LYS A 37 -0.16 -11.15 -1.75
CA LYS A 37 -1.63 -11.14 -1.70
C LYS A 37 -2.19 -11.98 -0.54
N GLU A 38 -1.58 -13.12 -0.24
CA GLU A 38 -2.08 -14.07 0.77
C GLU A 38 -1.55 -13.80 2.18
N LYS A 39 -0.44 -13.06 2.33
CA LYS A 39 0.23 -12.89 3.62
C LYS A 39 0.32 -11.45 4.11
N LEU A 40 0.16 -10.44 3.26
CA LEU A 40 0.47 -9.06 3.62
C LEU A 40 -0.69 -8.10 3.32
N GLY A 41 -0.90 -7.15 4.23
CA GLY A 41 -1.63 -5.92 3.97
C GLY A 41 -0.67 -4.79 3.66
N VAL A 42 -0.99 -3.97 2.66
CA VAL A 42 -0.18 -2.80 2.26
C VAL A 42 -1.06 -1.55 2.28
N LEU A 43 -0.69 -0.58 3.11
CA LEU A 43 -1.30 0.75 3.15
C LEU A 43 -0.35 1.73 2.48
N CYS A 44 -0.79 2.34 1.38
CA CYS A 44 -0.04 3.37 0.65
C CYS A 44 -0.55 4.76 1.04
N LEU A 45 0.36 5.65 1.40
CA LEU A 45 0.10 7.04 1.77
C LEU A 45 1.00 7.98 0.97
N SER A 46 0.60 9.24 0.83
CA SER A 46 1.39 10.28 0.18
C SER A 46 1.43 11.53 1.04
N LYS A 47 2.51 12.31 0.90
CA LYS A 47 2.62 13.66 1.48
C LYS A 47 2.05 14.78 0.61
N ILE A 48 1.58 14.47 -0.61
CA ILE A 48 1.16 15.47 -1.59
C ILE A 48 -0.34 15.32 -1.87
N PRO A 49 -1.20 16.17 -1.30
CA PRO A 49 -2.65 16.00 -1.38
C PRO A 49 -3.26 16.46 -2.72
N ASN A 50 -2.56 17.30 -3.48
CA ASN A 50 -3.11 17.99 -4.65
C ASN A 50 -2.35 17.72 -5.97
N ASN A 51 -1.64 16.59 -6.07
CA ASN A 51 -1.00 16.19 -7.32
C ASN A 51 -2.04 15.72 -8.33
N HIS A 52 -2.19 16.43 -9.46
CA HIS A 52 -3.21 16.12 -10.46
C HIS A 52 -3.06 14.71 -11.07
N LEU A 53 -1.83 14.21 -11.27
CA LEU A 53 -1.61 12.85 -11.77
C LEU A 53 -2.12 11.81 -10.77
N MET A 54 -1.87 12.02 -9.47
CA MET A 54 -2.41 11.12 -8.44
C MET A 54 -3.94 11.12 -8.42
N TRP A 55 -4.58 12.28 -8.57
CA TRP A 55 -6.04 12.35 -8.66
C TRP A 55 -6.60 11.66 -9.92
N SER A 56 -5.85 11.69 -11.02
CA SER A 56 -6.18 10.92 -12.22
C SER A 56 -6.11 9.41 -11.96
N HIS A 57 -4.99 8.93 -11.42
CA HIS A 57 -4.71 7.50 -11.25
C HIS A 57 -5.46 6.84 -10.09
N TYR A 58 -5.54 7.49 -8.93
CA TYR A 58 -5.99 6.88 -7.68
C TYR A 58 -7.39 7.32 -7.25
N ALA A 59 -7.90 8.44 -7.79
CA ALA A 59 -9.22 8.96 -7.45
C ALA A 59 -10.19 8.88 -8.64
N GLN A 60 -10.12 7.80 -9.40
CA GLN A 60 -11.03 7.50 -10.52
C GLN A 60 -11.18 8.69 -11.48
N ASN A 61 -10.09 9.19 -12.04
CA ASN A 61 -10.10 10.38 -12.91
C ASN A 61 -10.74 11.61 -12.24
N HIS A 62 -10.30 11.95 -11.02
CA HIS A 62 -10.78 13.10 -10.25
C HIS A 62 -12.25 13.03 -9.77
N THR A 63 -12.92 11.88 -9.82
CA THR A 63 -14.29 11.73 -9.28
C THR A 63 -14.34 11.17 -7.85
N GLY A 64 -13.21 10.67 -7.34
CA GLY A 64 -13.10 10.01 -6.04
C GLY A 64 -12.83 10.96 -4.87
N ILE A 65 -12.34 10.39 -3.77
CA ILE A 65 -11.99 11.10 -2.53
C ILE A 65 -10.59 10.75 -2.06
N MET A 66 -10.04 11.60 -1.19
CA MET A 66 -8.79 11.37 -0.49
C MET A 66 -8.99 11.62 1.01
N PHE A 67 -8.52 10.71 1.85
CA PHE A 67 -8.45 10.90 3.30
C PHE A 67 -7.07 11.42 3.70
N GLU A 68 -7.02 12.48 4.48
CA GLU A 68 -5.81 12.94 5.17
C GLU A 68 -5.76 12.29 6.55
N ILE A 69 -4.65 11.59 6.82
CA ILE A 69 -4.44 10.86 8.06
C ILE A 69 -3.45 11.62 8.95
N ASP A 70 -3.85 11.88 10.19
CA ASP A 70 -2.97 12.32 11.26
C ASP A 70 -2.12 11.15 11.75
N ILE A 71 -0.82 11.20 11.42
CA ILE A 71 0.12 10.13 11.74
C ILE A 71 0.39 10.05 13.24
N GLU A 72 0.35 11.16 13.99
CA GLU A 72 0.61 11.12 15.42
C GLU A 72 -0.54 10.43 16.15
N LYS A 73 -1.79 10.78 15.81
CA LYS A 73 -2.96 10.04 16.31
C LYS A 73 -2.97 8.58 15.87
N LEU A 74 -2.53 8.29 14.65
CA LEU A 74 -2.43 6.91 14.18
C LEU A 74 -1.41 6.08 15.00
N LYS A 75 -0.29 6.68 15.42
CA LYS A 75 0.73 6.05 16.28
C LYS A 75 0.19 5.74 17.67
N GLU A 76 -0.59 6.64 18.24
CA GLU A 76 -1.17 6.46 19.59
C GLU A 76 -2.09 5.24 19.65
N CYS A 77 -2.79 4.94 18.56
CA CYS A 77 -3.81 3.91 18.54
C CYS A 77 -3.39 2.61 17.85
N THR A 78 -2.36 2.62 16.99
CA THR A 78 -2.06 1.45 16.14
C THR A 78 -0.56 1.23 15.91
N VAL A 79 -0.18 -0.04 15.75
CA VAL A 79 1.17 -0.42 15.30
C VAL A 79 1.44 -0.08 13.83
N ILE A 80 0.39 0.25 13.06
CA ILE A 80 0.47 0.52 11.60
C ILE A 80 1.39 1.72 11.32
N ALA A 81 1.37 2.74 12.17
CA ALA A 81 2.22 3.90 11.99
C ALA A 81 3.71 3.59 12.24
N ASN A 82 4.03 2.61 13.09
CA ASN A 82 5.40 2.22 13.39
C ASN A 82 6.07 1.47 12.24
N THR A 83 5.28 0.90 11.33
CA THR A 83 5.76 0.19 10.14
C THR A 83 5.80 1.07 8.89
N LEU A 84 5.52 2.37 9.02
CA LEU A 84 5.51 3.30 7.90
C LEU A 84 6.94 3.57 7.39
N LYS A 85 7.20 3.21 6.13
CA LYS A 85 8.50 3.38 5.47
C LYS A 85 8.34 4.21 4.21
N LYS A 86 9.31 5.10 3.96
CA LYS A 86 9.39 5.87 2.73
C LYS A 86 9.78 4.95 1.57
N ILE A 87 9.13 5.13 0.42
CA ILE A 87 9.50 4.41 -0.80
C ILE A 87 10.85 4.91 -1.33
N LYS A 88 11.70 3.95 -1.73
CA LYS A 88 12.92 4.20 -2.47
C LYS A 88 12.60 4.26 -3.96
N TYR A 89 12.91 5.38 -4.58
CA TYR A 89 12.76 5.56 -6.02
C TYR A 89 14.07 5.25 -6.73
N THR A 90 14.00 4.49 -7.82
CA THR A 90 15.18 4.06 -8.57
C THR A 90 14.88 3.97 -10.07
N GLU A 91 15.88 4.20 -10.91
CA GLU A 91 15.77 3.93 -12.36
C GLU A 91 15.98 2.45 -12.70
N GLN A 92 16.78 1.76 -11.88
CA GLN A 92 17.13 0.35 -12.06
C GLN A 92 16.31 -0.53 -11.12
N PHE A 93 15.91 -1.71 -11.61
CA PHE A 93 15.26 -2.71 -10.76
C PHE A 93 16.16 -3.12 -9.58
N PRO A 94 15.58 -3.42 -8.40
CA PRO A 94 16.36 -3.95 -7.30
C PRO A 94 17.01 -5.27 -7.70
N GLU A 95 18.28 -5.45 -7.34
CA GLU A 95 19.00 -6.69 -7.59
C GLU A 95 18.48 -7.78 -6.64
N ILE A 96 17.83 -8.80 -7.20
CA ILE A 96 17.33 -9.96 -6.45
C ILE A 96 18.34 -11.10 -6.60
N THR A 97 19.27 -11.19 -5.64
CA THR A 97 20.28 -12.26 -5.59
C THR A 97 19.69 -13.57 -5.08
N PHE A 98 20.39 -14.69 -5.33
CA PHE A 98 19.98 -16.00 -4.82
C PHE A 98 19.80 -16.03 -3.29
N GLU A 99 20.65 -15.30 -2.57
CA GLU A 99 20.52 -15.12 -1.12
C GLU A 99 19.17 -14.49 -0.74
N ILE A 100 18.75 -13.44 -1.44
CA ILE A 100 17.47 -12.76 -1.19
C ILE A 100 16.28 -13.66 -1.54
N ILE A 101 16.39 -14.50 -2.59
CA ILE A 101 15.32 -15.43 -2.99
C ILE A 101 15.01 -16.46 -1.89
N LYS A 102 15.98 -16.84 -1.04
CA LYS A 102 15.73 -17.73 0.11
C LYS A 102 14.63 -17.18 1.02
N GLY A 103 14.49 -15.85 1.07
CA GLY A 103 13.43 -15.14 1.79
C GLY A 103 12.00 -15.47 1.35
N MET A 104 11.80 -16.19 0.24
CA MET A 104 10.49 -16.76 -0.09
C MET A 104 10.00 -17.75 0.97
N ASN A 105 10.92 -18.36 1.74
CA ASN A 105 10.61 -19.17 2.91
C ASN A 105 10.94 -18.41 4.20
N GLU A 106 10.04 -17.51 4.59
CA GLU A 106 10.15 -16.66 5.79
C GLU A 106 10.39 -17.43 7.09
N GLU A 107 9.86 -18.66 7.23
CA GLU A 107 10.03 -19.46 8.44
C GLU A 107 11.48 -19.91 8.65
N LEU A 108 12.20 -20.19 7.55
CA LEU A 108 13.59 -20.62 7.58
C LEU A 108 14.58 -19.45 7.43
N PHE A 109 14.18 -18.40 6.71
CA PHE A 109 15.05 -17.28 6.32
C PHE A 109 14.37 -15.92 6.59
N PRO A 110 14.12 -15.57 7.85
CA PRO A 110 13.36 -14.36 8.20
C PRO A 110 14.07 -13.06 7.82
N GLU A 111 15.41 -13.01 7.90
CA GLU A 111 16.19 -11.82 7.53
C GLU A 111 16.22 -11.60 6.02
N GLU A 112 16.36 -12.68 5.24
CA GLU A 112 16.27 -12.64 3.78
C GLU A 112 14.86 -12.29 3.32
N ALA A 113 13.83 -12.81 4.02
CA ALA A 113 12.43 -12.47 3.74
C ALA A 113 12.18 -10.97 3.90
N LYS A 114 12.70 -10.37 4.98
CA LYS A 114 12.66 -8.93 5.18
C LYS A 114 13.31 -8.17 4.02
N LYS A 115 14.52 -8.55 3.61
CA LYS A 115 15.22 -7.92 2.47
C LYS A 115 14.45 -8.07 1.17
N LEU A 116 13.87 -9.25 0.92
CA LEU A 116 13.05 -9.53 -0.25
C LEU A 116 11.80 -8.64 -0.27
N PHE A 117 11.07 -8.53 0.85
CA PHE A 117 9.90 -7.67 0.94
C PHE A 117 10.24 -6.19 0.81
N GLU A 118 11.35 -5.73 1.39
CA GLU A 118 11.80 -4.35 1.20
C GLU A 118 12.13 -4.07 -0.26
N ALA A 119 12.83 -4.98 -0.94
CA ALA A 119 13.12 -4.84 -2.37
C ALA A 119 11.83 -4.79 -3.22
N LEU A 120 10.87 -5.68 -2.96
CA LEU A 120 9.64 -5.79 -3.76
C LEU A 120 8.59 -4.72 -3.45
N LEU A 121 8.40 -4.37 -2.19
CA LEU A 121 7.29 -3.52 -1.73
C LEU A 121 7.72 -2.10 -1.39
N LEU A 122 9.00 -1.81 -1.20
CA LEU A 122 9.48 -0.47 -0.85
C LEU A 122 10.33 0.19 -1.95
N THR A 123 10.42 -0.44 -3.12
CA THR A 123 11.09 0.14 -4.29
C THR A 123 10.06 0.47 -5.36
N LYS A 124 10.19 1.63 -6.01
CA LYS A 124 9.34 2.06 -7.13
C LYS A 124 10.20 2.77 -8.17
N GLN A 125 9.74 2.79 -9.42
CA GLN A 125 10.45 3.45 -10.50
C GLN A 125 10.52 4.98 -10.29
N GLU A 126 11.65 5.60 -10.63
CA GLU A 126 11.93 7.03 -10.43
C GLU A 126 10.87 7.97 -11.01
N ILE A 127 10.24 7.60 -12.13
CA ILE A 127 9.19 8.42 -12.75
C ILE A 127 7.99 8.68 -11.81
N TRP A 128 7.77 7.83 -10.81
CA TRP A 128 6.69 7.97 -9.81
C TRP A 128 7.12 8.73 -8.55
N ASN A 129 8.33 9.29 -8.49
CA ASN A 129 8.86 10.01 -7.32
C ASN A 129 7.98 11.21 -6.92
N TYR A 130 7.21 11.77 -7.86
CA TYR A 130 6.24 12.83 -7.58
C TYR A 130 5.13 12.43 -6.60
N GLU A 131 4.93 11.13 -6.34
CA GLU A 131 3.94 10.69 -5.36
C GLU A 131 4.37 10.91 -3.92
N ASN A 132 5.68 11.00 -3.66
CA ASN A 132 6.23 11.07 -2.30
C ASN A 132 5.62 9.98 -1.37
N GLU A 133 5.50 8.76 -1.91
CA GLU A 133 4.82 7.63 -1.30
C GLU A 133 5.53 7.10 -0.04
N TYR A 134 4.72 6.71 0.94
CA TYR A 134 5.07 5.93 2.11
C TYR A 134 4.19 4.70 2.17
N ARG A 135 4.75 3.54 2.56
CA ARG A 135 3.98 2.31 2.74
C ARG A 135 4.11 1.78 4.16
N SER A 136 3.00 1.33 4.70
CA SER A 136 2.95 0.48 5.89
C SER A 136 2.60 -0.94 5.46
N ILE A 137 3.39 -1.91 5.92
CA ILE A 137 3.25 -3.31 5.55
C ILE A 137 3.05 -4.10 6.84
N ILE A 138 1.93 -4.82 6.94
CA ILE A 138 1.60 -5.66 8.10
C ILE A 138 1.20 -7.06 7.66
N PRO A 139 1.33 -8.09 8.52
CA PRO A 139 0.77 -9.40 8.25
C PRO A 139 -0.75 -9.32 8.02
N ILE A 140 -1.28 -10.08 7.05
CA ILE A 140 -2.71 -10.08 6.69
C ILE A 140 -3.62 -10.41 7.87
N LYS A 141 -3.13 -11.24 8.81
CA LYS A 141 -3.82 -11.60 10.05
C LYS A 141 -4.08 -10.41 10.99
N ASN A 142 -3.40 -9.28 10.77
CA ASN A 142 -3.59 -8.04 11.51
C ASN A 142 -4.56 -7.07 10.82
N LEU A 143 -5.09 -7.42 9.63
CA LEU A 143 -6.18 -6.69 9.00
C LEU A 143 -7.51 -7.09 9.63
N ALA A 144 -8.52 -6.25 9.45
CA ALA A 144 -9.89 -6.61 9.78
C ALA A 144 -10.39 -7.75 8.87
N GLU A 145 -11.47 -8.43 9.27
CA GLU A 145 -12.03 -9.59 8.54
C GLU A 145 -12.40 -9.27 7.08
N ASN A 146 -12.70 -8.01 6.78
CA ASN A 146 -12.97 -7.52 5.43
C ASN A 146 -11.70 -7.23 4.59
N GLY A 147 -10.52 -7.52 5.12
CA GLY A 147 -9.22 -7.28 4.47
C GLY A 147 -8.78 -5.82 4.51
N LEU A 148 -9.41 -4.96 5.29
CA LEU A 148 -9.04 -3.55 5.41
C LEU A 148 -8.21 -3.26 6.66
N PHE A 149 -7.44 -2.18 6.59
CA PHE A 149 -6.78 -1.62 7.76
C PHE A 149 -7.84 -1.03 8.71
N SER A 150 -7.82 -1.46 9.96
CA SER A 150 -8.66 -0.89 11.00
C SER A 150 -8.01 0.40 11.52
N LEU A 151 -8.41 1.54 10.95
CA LEU A 151 -7.92 2.85 11.36
C LEU A 151 -8.89 3.49 12.38
N PRO A 152 -8.36 4.08 13.48
CA PRO A 152 -9.17 4.82 14.45
C PRO A 152 -9.83 6.03 13.78
N LYS A 153 -11.05 6.40 14.19
CA LYS A 153 -11.77 7.52 13.56
C LYS A 153 -11.06 8.86 13.78
N GLU A 154 -10.39 8.98 14.91
CA GLU A 154 -9.69 10.15 15.40
C GLU A 154 -8.51 10.54 14.49
N CYS A 155 -7.94 9.58 13.74
CA CYS A 155 -6.83 9.85 12.82
C CYS A 155 -7.28 10.49 11.50
N PHE A 156 -8.57 10.47 11.14
CA PHE A 156 -9.06 11.10 9.91
C PHE A 156 -9.18 12.61 10.09
N LYS A 157 -8.14 13.34 9.67
CA LYS A 157 -8.04 14.79 9.82
C LYS A 157 -8.90 15.53 8.80
N SER A 158 -8.85 15.12 7.54
CA SER A 158 -9.67 15.71 6.49
C SER A 158 -10.09 14.73 5.40
N VAL A 159 -11.15 15.05 4.68
CA VAL A 159 -11.53 14.43 3.40
C VAL A 159 -11.51 15.48 2.31
N THR A 160 -10.87 15.14 1.20
CA THR A 160 -10.90 15.95 -0.01
C THR A 160 -11.76 15.28 -1.06
N LEU A 161 -12.66 16.04 -1.68
CA LEU A 161 -13.47 15.60 -2.80
C LEU A 161 -12.79 15.97 -4.13
N GLY A 162 -12.88 15.07 -5.10
CA GLY A 162 -12.34 15.28 -6.44
C GLY A 162 -13.10 16.33 -7.25
N CYS A 163 -12.39 17.03 -8.14
CA CYS A 163 -12.94 18.16 -8.89
C CYS A 163 -13.93 17.78 -10.00
N ALA A 164 -14.01 16.50 -10.38
CA ALA A 164 -14.91 15.98 -11.39
C ALA A 164 -16.08 15.16 -10.80
N MET A 165 -16.25 15.21 -9.48
CA MET A 165 -17.32 14.50 -8.78
C MET A 165 -18.70 15.05 -9.13
N GLN A 166 -19.67 14.16 -9.37
CA GLN A 166 -21.05 14.53 -9.65
C GLN A 166 -21.78 14.94 -8.37
N GLU A 167 -22.69 15.91 -8.46
CA GLU A 167 -23.44 16.45 -7.31
C GLU A 167 -24.19 15.37 -6.50
N GLN A 168 -24.75 14.37 -7.18
CA GLN A 168 -25.46 13.29 -6.50
C GLN A 168 -24.52 12.48 -5.59
N ASP A 169 -23.32 12.15 -6.07
CA ASP A 169 -22.34 11.36 -5.29
C ASP A 169 -21.64 12.21 -4.25
N ARG A 170 -21.37 13.48 -4.57
CA ARG A 170 -20.93 14.49 -3.61
C ARG A 170 -21.83 14.53 -2.38
N ASN A 171 -23.14 14.69 -2.57
CA ASN A 171 -24.10 14.78 -1.46
C ASN A 171 -24.18 13.47 -0.65
N LYS A 172 -24.10 12.31 -1.30
CA LYS A 172 -24.05 11.01 -0.62
C LYS A 172 -22.80 10.90 0.27
N ILE A 173 -21.63 11.23 -0.28
CA ILE A 173 -20.35 11.16 0.42
C ILE A 173 -20.33 12.12 1.61
N LEU A 174 -20.79 13.37 1.42
CA LEU A 174 -20.91 14.33 2.52
C LEU A 174 -21.79 13.80 3.64
N CYS A 175 -22.95 13.21 3.31
CA CYS A 175 -23.82 12.60 4.31
C CYS A 175 -23.13 11.46 5.08
N MET A 176 -22.38 10.59 4.39
CA MET A 176 -21.60 9.52 5.03
C MET A 176 -20.51 10.07 5.95
N ILE A 177 -19.77 11.10 5.52
CA ILE A 177 -18.71 11.71 6.33
C ILE A 177 -19.32 12.35 7.58
N HIS A 178 -20.38 13.15 7.46
CA HIS A 178 -21.04 13.76 8.60
C HIS A 178 -21.57 12.74 9.62
N ASN A 179 -22.09 11.60 9.15
CA ASN A 179 -22.64 10.57 10.02
C ASN A 179 -21.57 9.71 10.71
N HIS A 180 -20.45 9.45 10.03
CA HIS A 180 -19.46 8.48 10.51
C HIS A 180 -18.15 9.09 11.04
N LEU A 181 -17.80 10.29 10.56
CA LEU A 181 -16.57 11.03 10.82
C LEU A 181 -16.87 12.54 11.05
N PRO A 182 -17.67 12.88 12.07
CA PRO A 182 -18.18 14.26 12.26
C PRO A 182 -17.10 15.30 12.56
N GLU A 183 -15.94 14.88 13.06
CA GLU A 183 -14.81 15.78 13.39
C GLU A 183 -13.87 16.05 12.21
N THR A 184 -14.06 15.35 11.10
CA THR A 184 -13.17 15.43 9.94
C THR A 184 -13.48 16.65 9.09
N SER A 185 -12.47 17.47 8.79
CA SER A 185 -12.63 18.64 7.92
C SER A 185 -12.89 18.23 6.47
N ILE A 186 -13.71 19.00 5.74
CA ILE A 186 -14.06 18.69 4.36
C ILE A 186 -13.44 19.73 3.42
N PHE A 187 -12.85 19.24 2.33
CA PHE A 187 -12.25 20.05 1.28
C PHE A 187 -12.73 19.59 -0.09
N GLU A 188 -12.60 20.48 -1.06
CA GLU A 188 -12.86 20.23 -2.47
C GLU A 188 -11.67 20.69 -3.30
N ASN A 189 -11.29 19.84 -4.25
CA ASN A 189 -10.39 20.25 -5.30
C ASN A 189 -11.15 20.97 -6.40
N LYS A 190 -10.57 22.05 -6.92
CA LYS A 190 -11.03 22.73 -8.14
C LYS A 190 -9.89 22.87 -9.12
N ILE A 191 -10.20 22.79 -10.40
CA ILE A 191 -9.20 23.04 -11.46
C ILE A 191 -8.77 24.50 -11.37
N ASN A 192 -7.47 24.73 -11.18
CA ASN A 192 -6.93 26.07 -11.22
C ASN A 192 -6.99 26.60 -12.67
N LYS A 193 -7.54 27.80 -12.86
CA LYS A 193 -7.74 28.39 -14.20
C LYS A 193 -6.48 29.01 -14.80
N ARG A 194 -5.40 29.14 -14.02
CA ARG A 194 -4.16 29.86 -14.39
C ARG A 194 -2.96 28.93 -14.54
N ASN A 195 -3.01 27.71 -14.02
CA ASN A 195 -1.92 26.75 -14.09
C ASN A 195 -2.46 25.29 -14.04
N TYR A 196 -1.58 24.32 -14.28
CA TYR A 196 -1.93 22.89 -14.26
C TYR A 196 -1.94 22.29 -12.85
N SER A 197 -2.64 22.95 -11.91
CA SER A 197 -2.76 22.49 -10.53
C SER A 197 -4.22 22.43 -10.06
N LEU A 198 -4.42 21.84 -8.89
CA LEU A 198 -5.70 21.79 -8.20
C LEU A 198 -5.67 22.75 -7.00
N ASP A 199 -6.65 23.65 -6.96
CA ASP A 199 -6.92 24.51 -5.81
C ASP A 199 -7.63 23.68 -4.74
N HIS A 200 -7.10 23.71 -3.53
CA HIS A 200 -7.60 22.94 -2.39
C HIS A 200 -8.41 23.86 -1.46
N LEU A 201 -9.74 23.76 -1.54
CA LEU A 201 -10.66 24.70 -0.90
C LEU A 201 -11.43 24.03 0.24
N LYS A 202 -11.51 24.70 1.39
CA LYS A 202 -12.31 24.23 2.52
C LYS A 202 -13.80 24.47 2.27
N VAL A 203 -14.65 23.51 2.62
CA VAL A 203 -16.11 23.54 2.49
C VAL A 203 -16.77 23.64 3.86
#